data_AF-A0A090VPW8-F1
#
_entry.id   AF-A0A090VPW8-F1
#
_cell.length_a   1.000
_cell.length_b   1.000
_cell.length_c   1.000
_cell.angle_alpha   90.00
_cell.angle_beta   90.00
_cell.angle_gamma   90.00
#
_symmetry.space_group_name_H-M   'P 1'
#
loop_
_entity.id
_entity.type
_entity.pdbx_description
1 polymer ?
#
loop_
_entity_poly.entity_id
_entity_poly.type
_entity_poly.pdbx_seq_one_letter_code
_entity_poly.pdbx_strand_id
1 'polypeptide(L)'
;MSDKYAALKQAAESNINILENIAGYAPEDIDGDTVELRFEDENGCDTGCDVSIVAQCQSAADVMKLLLAERDADKRRIAELEAREVKLPPLSDDLIAILGRPNFTCAHLAELMRKGGDDIRRKAEHEQAAVIYWFLSLYLEHGNKWEAVAKADIQSRVAMASASLKIEGE
;
A
#
# COMPACT_ATOMS: atom_id res chain seq x y z
N MET A 1 -11.80 -17.18 9.86
CA MET A 1 -11.89 -16.47 8.56
C MET A 1 -11.86 -17.39 7.34
N SER A 2 -11.13 -18.51 7.36
CA SER A 2 -11.03 -19.42 6.20
C SER A 2 -12.38 -19.99 5.73
N ASP A 3 -13.22 -20.41 6.69
CA ASP A 3 -14.47 -21.13 6.41
C ASP A 3 -15.54 -20.28 5.69
N LYS A 4 -15.71 -19.02 6.11
CA LYS A 4 -16.65 -18.07 5.47
C LYS A 4 -16.26 -17.78 4.02
N TYR A 5 -14.96 -17.73 3.72
CA TYR A 5 -14.50 -17.50 2.35
C TYR A 5 -14.77 -18.70 1.45
N ALA A 6 -14.51 -19.92 1.93
CA ALA A 6 -14.79 -21.13 1.17
C ALA A 6 -16.28 -21.24 0.81
N ALA A 7 -17.17 -20.97 1.77
CA ALA A 7 -18.61 -20.96 1.53
C ALA A 7 -19.04 -19.89 0.50
N LEU A 8 -18.49 -18.67 0.59
CA LEU A 8 -18.81 -17.60 -0.37
C LEU A 8 -18.27 -17.90 -1.77
N LYS A 9 -17.07 -18.48 -1.87
CA LYS A 9 -16.50 -18.90 -3.14
C LYS A 9 -17.35 -19.98 -3.80
N GLN A 10 -17.76 -21.00 -3.05
CA GLN A 10 -18.65 -22.05 -3.54
C GLN A 10 -20.00 -21.49 -4.01
N ALA A 11 -20.59 -20.55 -3.26
CA ALA A 11 -21.83 -19.89 -3.67
C ALA A 11 -21.65 -19.06 -4.96
N ALA A 12 -20.54 -18.35 -5.09
CA ALA A 12 -20.22 -17.58 -6.28
C ALA A 12 -20.00 -18.48 -7.50
N GLU A 13 -19.28 -19.59 -7.36
CA GLU A 13 -19.09 -20.60 -8.41
C GLU A 13 -20.42 -21.23 -8.84
N SER A 14 -21.31 -21.54 -7.89
CA SER A 14 -22.66 -22.02 -8.21
C SER A 14 -23.47 -20.99 -9.01
N ASN A 15 -23.39 -19.71 -8.65
CA ASN A 15 -24.09 -18.64 -9.38
C ASN A 15 -23.48 -18.44 -10.77
N ILE A 16 -22.16 -18.45 -10.90
CA ILE A 16 -21.46 -18.36 -12.20
C ILE A 16 -21.96 -19.46 -13.13
N ASN A 17 -22.01 -20.72 -12.66
CA ASN A 17 -22.50 -21.83 -13.47
C ASN A 17 -23.92 -21.60 -13.97
N ILE A 18 -24.83 -21.10 -13.11
CA ILE A 18 -26.21 -20.80 -13.51
C ILE A 18 -26.23 -19.69 -14.57
N LEU A 19 -25.48 -18.61 -14.35
CA LEU A 19 -25.41 -17.47 -15.27
C LEU A 19 -24.83 -17.88 -16.63
N GLU A 20 -23.79 -18.71 -16.65
CA GLU A 20 -23.20 -19.24 -17.90
C GLU A 20 -24.15 -20.16 -18.65
N ASN A 21 -24.93 -20.98 -17.93
CA ASN A 21 -25.96 -21.80 -18.57
C ASN A 21 -27.02 -20.93 -19.26
N ILE A 22 -27.47 -19.86 -18.60
CA ILE A 22 -28.44 -18.91 -19.19
C ILE A 22 -27.80 -18.18 -20.39
N ALA A 23 -26.56 -17.72 -20.24
CA ALA A 23 -25.82 -17.02 -21.30
C ALA A 23 -25.53 -17.91 -22.53
N GLY A 24 -25.55 -19.23 -22.38
CA GLY A 24 -25.30 -20.18 -23.47
C GLY A 24 -26.48 -20.36 -24.44
N TYR A 25 -27.67 -19.83 -24.13
CA TYR A 25 -28.81 -19.86 -25.03
C TYR A 25 -28.69 -18.78 -26.12
N ALA A 26 -29.30 -19.03 -27.28
CA ALA A 26 -29.50 -17.96 -28.25
C ALA A 26 -30.58 -16.99 -27.70
N PRO A 27 -30.46 -15.67 -27.95
CA PRO A 27 -31.48 -14.71 -27.49
C PRO A 27 -32.91 -15.08 -27.91
N GLU A 28 -33.07 -15.69 -29.08
CA GLU A 28 -34.36 -16.10 -29.61
C GLU A 28 -34.97 -17.32 -28.88
N ASP A 29 -34.15 -18.08 -28.15
CA ASP A 29 -34.58 -19.24 -27.35
C ASP A 29 -35.09 -18.83 -25.96
N ILE A 30 -34.87 -17.56 -25.56
CA ILE A 30 -35.39 -17.01 -24.31
C ILE A 30 -36.54 -16.05 -24.63
N ASP A 31 -37.75 -16.50 -24.32
CA ASP A 31 -38.94 -15.65 -24.41
C ASP A 31 -38.76 -14.40 -23.54
N GLY A 32 -38.70 -13.24 -24.19
CA GLY A 32 -38.50 -11.96 -23.51
C GLY A 32 -37.05 -11.71 -23.08
N ASP A 33 -36.05 -12.22 -23.82
CA ASP A 33 -34.63 -11.92 -23.56
C ASP A 33 -34.37 -10.41 -23.45
N THR A 34 -35.05 -9.60 -24.26
CA THR A 34 -34.93 -8.14 -24.20
C THR A 34 -35.91 -7.56 -23.18
N VAL A 35 -35.35 -7.00 -22.10
CA VAL A 35 -36.09 -6.26 -21.08
C VAL A 35 -35.91 -4.76 -21.33
N GLU A 36 -37.00 -4.08 -21.67
CA GLU A 36 -37.02 -2.63 -21.82
C GLU A 36 -37.07 -1.97 -20.43
N LEU A 37 -35.99 -1.30 -20.06
CA LEU A 37 -35.94 -0.45 -18.87
C LEU A 37 -36.06 1.01 -19.31
N ARG A 38 -37.01 1.75 -18.73
CA ARG A 38 -37.24 3.17 -19.01
C ARG A 38 -37.16 3.95 -17.71
N PHE A 39 -36.30 4.95 -17.69
CA PHE A 39 -36.06 5.80 -16.54
C PHE A 39 -36.02 7.25 -17.01
N GLU A 40 -36.72 8.15 -16.33
CA GLU A 40 -36.64 9.59 -16.61
C GLU A 40 -35.78 10.29 -15.56
N ASP A 41 -34.89 11.18 -16.01
CA ASP A 41 -34.16 12.08 -15.10
C ASP A 41 -35.05 13.23 -14.59
N GLU A 42 -34.52 14.09 -13.71
CA GLU A 42 -35.26 15.25 -13.16
C GLU A 42 -35.73 16.25 -14.24
N ASN A 43 -35.17 16.17 -15.46
CA ASN A 43 -35.53 16.99 -16.61
C ASN A 43 -36.51 16.28 -17.57
N GLY A 44 -36.95 15.06 -17.26
CA GLY A 44 -37.81 14.25 -18.12
C GLY A 44 -37.09 13.63 -19.32
N CYS A 45 -35.76 13.53 -19.31
CA CYS A 45 -34.99 12.84 -20.35
C CYS A 45 -34.99 11.34 -20.10
N ASP A 46 -35.32 10.53 -21.13
CA ASP A 46 -35.23 9.08 -21.06
C ASP A 46 -33.76 8.63 -21.03
N THR A 47 -33.40 7.96 -19.95
CA THR A 47 -32.08 7.35 -19.68
C THR A 47 -32.17 5.83 -19.67
N GLY A 48 -33.30 5.29 -20.09
CA GLY A 48 -33.56 3.87 -20.23
C GLY A 48 -32.63 3.17 -21.22
N CYS A 49 -32.61 1.84 -21.14
CA CYS A 49 -31.96 0.99 -22.11
C CYS A 49 -32.68 -0.34 -22.23
N ASP A 50 -32.43 -1.02 -23.34
CA ASP A 50 -32.85 -2.40 -23.53
C ASP A 50 -31.73 -3.30 -23.05
N VAL A 51 -32.07 -4.22 -22.15
CA VAL A 51 -31.11 -5.16 -21.55
C VAL A 51 -31.44 -6.56 -22.02
N SER A 52 -30.48 -7.22 -22.65
CA SER A 52 -30.56 -8.65 -22.96
C SER A 52 -30.21 -9.48 -21.72
N ILE A 53 -31.06 -10.45 -21.38
CA ILE A 53 -30.85 -11.35 -20.25
C ILE A 53 -29.62 -12.22 -20.48
N VAL A 54 -29.47 -12.83 -21.67
CA VAL A 54 -28.30 -13.66 -21.98
C VAL A 54 -26.99 -12.85 -21.91
N ALA A 55 -27.00 -11.63 -22.46
CA ALA A 55 -25.82 -10.75 -22.42
C ALA A 55 -25.49 -10.31 -21.00
N GLN A 56 -26.51 -9.97 -20.21
CA GLN A 56 -26.32 -9.55 -18.82
C GLN A 56 -25.85 -10.70 -17.93
N CYS A 57 -26.35 -11.92 -18.15
CA CYS A 57 -25.88 -13.12 -17.46
C CYS A 57 -24.41 -13.41 -17.77
N GLN A 58 -23.99 -13.29 -19.04
CA GLN A 58 -22.59 -13.45 -19.42
C GLN A 58 -21.70 -12.40 -18.72
N SER A 59 -22.09 -11.13 -18.82
CA SER A 59 -21.38 -10.01 -18.18
C SER A 59 -21.25 -10.20 -16.66
N ALA A 60 -22.35 -10.59 -16.00
CA ALA A 60 -22.35 -10.87 -14.57
C ALA A 60 -21.43 -12.04 -14.20
N ALA A 61 -21.46 -13.13 -14.96
CA ALA A 61 -20.58 -14.28 -14.75
C ALA A 61 -19.10 -13.87 -14.87
N ASP A 62 -18.75 -13.09 -15.88
CA ASP A 62 -17.37 -12.65 -16.12
C ASP A 62 -16.86 -11.72 -15.02
N VAL A 63 -17.68 -10.74 -14.59
CA VAL A 63 -17.33 -9.87 -13.44
C VAL A 63 -17.15 -10.69 -12.17
N MET A 64 -18.03 -11.67 -11.90
CA MET A 64 -17.90 -12.53 -10.72
C MET A 64 -16.61 -13.37 -10.76
N LYS A 65 -16.23 -13.93 -11.92
CA LYS A 65 -14.96 -14.65 -12.07
C LYS A 65 -13.76 -13.76 -11.82
N LEU A 66 -13.76 -12.55 -12.38
CA LEU A 66 -12.67 -11.59 -12.17
C LEU A 66 -12.55 -11.20 -10.69
N LEU A 67 -13.67 -10.93 -10.01
CA LEU A 67 -13.67 -10.65 -8.58
C LEU A 67 -13.15 -11.83 -7.74
N LEU A 68 -13.49 -13.07 -8.09
CA LEU A 68 -12.94 -14.25 -7.42
C LEU A 68 -11.43 -14.37 -7.63
N ALA A 69 -10.94 -14.12 -8.84
CA ALA A 69 -9.51 -14.16 -9.17
C ALA A 69 -8.71 -13.10 -8.40
N GLU A 70 -9.18 -11.85 -8.39
CA GLU A 70 -8.59 -10.77 -7.59
C GLU A 70 -8.62 -11.12 -6.09
N ARG A 71 -9.72 -11.70 -5.61
CA ARG A 71 -9.83 -12.07 -4.20
C ARG A 71 -8.88 -13.20 -3.79
N ASP A 72 -8.65 -14.16 -4.69
CA ASP A 72 -7.64 -15.21 -4.52
C ASP A 72 -6.23 -14.61 -4.50
N ALA A 73 -5.94 -13.63 -5.35
CA ALA A 73 -4.66 -12.92 -5.37
C ALA A 73 -4.42 -12.12 -4.08
N ASP A 74 -5.42 -11.37 -3.61
CA ASP A 74 -5.39 -10.66 -2.32
C ASP A 74 -5.10 -11.59 -1.16
N LYS A 75 -5.76 -12.75 -1.11
CA LYS A 75 -5.55 -13.73 -0.05
C LYS A 75 -4.12 -14.27 -0.05
N ARG A 76 -3.54 -14.52 -1.23
CA ARG A 76 -2.13 -14.93 -1.34
C ARG A 76 -1.22 -13.82 -0.83
N ARG A 77 -1.49 -12.56 -1.18
CA ARG A 77 -0.70 -11.41 -0.72
C ARG A 77 -0.80 -11.22 0.79
N ILE A 78 -1.99 -11.35 1.36
CA ILE A 78 -2.19 -11.28 2.82
C ILE A 78 -1.44 -12.43 3.50
N ALA A 79 -1.55 -13.65 3.00
CA ALA A 79 -0.82 -14.78 3.57
C ALA A 79 0.71 -14.59 3.51
N GLU A 80 1.23 -14.04 2.41
CA GLU A 80 2.65 -13.67 2.28
C GLU A 80 3.06 -12.60 3.31
N LEU A 81 2.24 -11.58 3.51
CA LEU A 81 2.49 -10.50 4.48
C LEU A 81 2.34 -10.98 5.93
N GLU A 82 1.38 -11.84 6.23
CA GLU A 82 1.20 -12.45 7.55
C GLU A 82 2.34 -13.43 7.87
N ALA A 83 2.83 -14.16 6.87
CA ALA A 83 4.01 -15.01 7.00
C ALA A 83 5.30 -14.20 7.17
N ARG A 84 5.31 -12.92 6.77
CA ARG A 84 6.41 -12.01 6.99
C ARG A 84 6.45 -11.61 8.46
N GLU A 85 7.16 -12.41 9.25
CA GLU A 85 7.47 -12.09 10.63
C GLU A 85 8.46 -10.91 10.68
N VAL A 86 8.02 -9.75 11.18
CA VAL A 86 8.91 -8.62 11.45
C VAL A 86 9.60 -8.87 12.79
N LYS A 87 10.69 -9.64 12.76
CA LYS A 87 11.58 -9.79 13.92
C LYS A 87 12.51 -8.60 13.99
N LEU A 88 12.42 -7.84 15.09
CA LEU A 88 13.50 -6.91 15.43
C LEU A 88 14.80 -7.72 15.59
N PRO A 89 15.93 -7.22 15.06
CA PRO A 89 17.21 -7.84 15.31
C PRO A 89 17.48 -7.96 16.82
N PRO A 90 18.24 -8.99 17.26
CA PRO A 90 18.68 -9.07 18.65
C PRO A 90 19.36 -7.77 19.07
N LEU A 91 19.21 -7.38 20.33
CA LEU A 91 19.84 -6.17 20.90
C LEU A 91 21.37 -6.32 20.87
N SER A 92 21.99 -5.92 19.76
CA SER A 92 23.43 -5.94 19.53
C SER A 92 24.12 -4.72 20.14
N ASP A 93 25.45 -4.76 20.23
CA ASP A 93 26.23 -3.60 20.66
C ASP A 93 25.99 -2.36 19.77
N ASP A 94 25.79 -2.58 18.46
CA ASP A 94 25.41 -1.53 17.53
C ASP A 94 24.05 -0.92 17.88
N LEU A 95 23.03 -1.74 18.17
CA LEU A 95 21.72 -1.25 18.58
C LEU A 95 21.77 -0.56 19.93
N ILE A 96 22.56 -1.06 20.89
CA ILE A 96 22.77 -0.40 22.19
C ILE A 96 23.43 0.97 21.95
N ALA A 97 24.43 1.06 21.07
CA ALA A 97 25.09 2.30 20.73
C ALA A 97 24.16 3.31 20.04
N ILE A 98 23.25 2.85 19.18
CA ILE A 98 22.23 3.69 18.52
C ILE A 98 21.17 4.15 19.50
N LEU A 99 20.56 3.22 20.23
CA LEU A 99 19.42 3.49 21.13
C LEU A 99 19.84 4.20 22.42
N GLY A 100 21.09 4.01 22.85
CA GLY A 100 21.65 4.62 24.05
C GLY A 100 22.20 6.03 23.86
N ARG A 101 22.06 6.64 22.67
CA ARG A 101 22.63 7.98 22.40
C ARG A 101 22.01 9.04 23.30
N PRO A 102 22.80 9.74 24.13
CA PRO A 102 22.27 10.81 24.97
C PRO A 102 21.74 11.99 24.14
N ASN A 103 20.66 12.64 24.59
CA ASN A 103 19.96 13.69 23.84
C ASN A 103 20.90 14.81 23.34
N PHE A 104 21.83 15.26 24.18
CA PHE A 104 22.78 16.32 23.83
C PHE A 104 23.75 15.93 22.69
N THR A 105 24.00 14.63 22.50
CA THR A 105 24.81 14.12 21.39
C THR A 105 24.03 14.18 20.07
N CYS A 106 22.71 14.04 20.12
CA CYS A 106 21.83 14.09 18.95
C CYS A 106 21.56 15.52 18.45
N ALA A 107 21.67 16.53 19.31
CA ALA A 107 21.37 17.93 18.95
C ALA A 107 22.15 18.43 17.71
N HIS A 108 23.45 18.14 17.64
CA HIS A 108 24.29 18.56 16.51
C HIS A 108 23.91 17.88 15.19
N LEU A 109 23.54 16.59 15.26
CA LEU A 109 23.10 15.84 14.09
C LEU A 109 21.71 16.29 13.63
N ALA A 110 20.80 16.59 14.57
CA ALA A 110 19.50 17.16 14.26
C ALA A 110 19.62 18.53 13.57
N GLU A 111 20.57 19.37 13.99
CA GLU A 111 20.83 20.64 13.31
C GLU A 111 21.39 20.45 11.89
N LEU A 112 22.26 19.47 11.69
CA LEU A 112 22.74 19.10 10.35
C LEU A 112 21.59 18.61 9.46
N MET A 113 20.68 17.80 10.00
CA MET A 113 19.50 17.31 9.30
C MET A 113 18.57 18.44 8.88
N ARG A 114 18.31 19.42 9.77
CA ARG A 114 17.53 20.63 9.42
C ARG A 114 18.15 21.41 8.26
N LYS A 115 19.47 21.58 8.26
CA LYS A 115 20.18 22.22 7.13
C LYS A 115 20.07 21.44 5.83
N GLY A 116 19.84 20.13 5.93
CA GLY A 116 19.51 19.25 4.80
C GLY A 116 18.04 19.27 4.37
N GLY A 117 17.18 20.05 5.04
CA GLY A 117 15.76 20.19 4.72
C GLY A 117 14.79 19.42 5.64
N ASP A 118 15.28 18.73 6.66
CA ASP A 118 14.44 17.95 7.57
C ASP A 118 13.71 18.85 8.60
N ASP A 119 12.38 18.72 8.74
CA ASP A 119 11.60 19.44 9.76
C ASP A 119 11.67 18.73 11.12
N ILE A 120 12.52 19.23 12.02
CA ILE A 120 12.75 18.68 13.35
C ILE A 120 12.55 19.77 14.40
N ARG A 121 11.62 19.57 15.35
CA ARG A 121 11.38 20.53 16.45
C ARG A 121 12.63 20.71 17.31
N ARG A 122 12.90 21.94 17.74
CA ARG A 122 13.99 22.29 18.68
C ARG A 122 13.62 21.94 20.13
N LYS A 123 13.36 20.65 20.36
CA LYS A 123 13.10 20.06 21.67
C LYS A 123 13.90 18.76 21.75
N ALA A 124 14.64 18.57 22.84
CA ALA A 124 15.67 17.54 22.97
C ALA A 124 15.18 16.11 22.64
N GLU A 125 13.94 15.79 23.01
CA GLU A 125 13.31 14.49 22.73
C GLU A 125 13.03 14.29 21.24
N HIS A 126 12.65 15.35 20.52
CA HIS A 126 12.42 15.29 19.07
C HIS A 126 13.75 15.17 18.30
N GLU A 127 14.79 15.87 18.75
CA GLU A 127 16.13 15.77 18.17
C GLU A 127 16.74 14.39 18.39
N GLN A 128 16.60 13.84 19.60
CA GLN A 128 17.03 12.48 19.89
C GLN A 128 16.27 11.46 19.05
N ALA A 129 14.94 11.56 18.98
CA ALA A 129 14.11 10.64 18.23
C ALA A 129 14.46 10.63 16.74
N ALA A 130 14.66 11.81 16.13
CA ALA A 130 15.02 11.91 14.71
C ALA A 130 16.36 11.22 14.40
N VAL A 131 17.37 11.43 15.25
CA VAL A 131 18.71 10.85 15.04
C VAL A 131 18.72 9.34 15.30
N ILE A 132 18.06 8.88 16.37
CA ILE A 132 17.94 7.44 16.67
C ILE A 132 17.17 6.73 15.55
N TYR A 133 16.06 7.31 15.10
CA TYR A 133 15.28 6.77 14.00
C TYR A 133 16.14 6.63 12.73
N TRP A 134 16.85 7.69 12.36
CA TRP A 134 17.72 7.68 11.19
C TRP A 134 18.82 6.61 11.26
N PHE A 135 19.56 6.52 12.38
CA PHE A 135 20.57 5.47 12.54
C PHE A 135 19.99 4.07 12.59
N LEU A 136 18.82 3.89 13.22
CA LEU A 136 18.13 2.61 13.21
C LEU A 136 17.71 2.21 11.79
N SER A 137 17.21 3.14 10.97
CA SER A 137 16.90 2.89 9.56
C SER A 137 18.13 2.41 8.79
N LEU A 138 19.27 3.10 8.93
CA LEU A 138 20.53 2.68 8.30
C LEU A 138 21.00 1.31 8.78
N TYR A 139 20.82 0.99 10.05
CA TYR A 139 21.15 -0.32 10.60
C TYR A 139 20.25 -1.43 10.07
N LEU A 140 18.94 -1.20 10.00
CA LEU A 140 18.01 -2.18 9.45
C LEU A 140 18.25 -2.42 7.95
N GLU A 141 18.73 -1.42 7.21
CA GLU A 141 19.02 -1.55 5.78
C GLU A 141 20.40 -2.15 5.49
N HIS A 142 21.44 -1.77 6.26
CA HIS A 142 22.83 -2.07 5.92
C HIS A 142 23.56 -2.96 6.95
N GLY A 143 22.91 -3.32 8.07
CA GLY A 143 23.49 -4.15 9.12
C GLY A 143 24.77 -3.55 9.70
N ASN A 144 25.84 -4.34 9.82
CA ASN A 144 27.13 -3.91 10.37
C ASN A 144 27.84 -2.78 9.60
N LYS A 145 27.37 -2.43 8.41
CA LYS A 145 27.91 -1.32 7.61
C LYS A 145 27.26 0.03 7.92
N TRP A 146 26.23 0.05 8.78
CA TRP A 146 25.45 1.26 9.09
C TRP A 146 26.33 2.45 9.47
N GLU A 147 27.40 2.24 10.24
CA GLU A 147 28.26 3.32 10.72
C GLU A 147 29.05 3.96 9.56
N ALA A 148 29.52 3.15 8.61
CA ALA A 148 30.21 3.65 7.43
C ALA A 148 29.26 4.44 6.52
N VAL A 149 28.03 3.95 6.35
CA VAL A 149 26.98 4.65 5.57
C VAL A 149 26.58 5.95 6.26
N ALA A 150 26.38 5.93 7.58
CA ALA A 150 26.09 7.12 8.37
C ALA A 150 27.20 8.17 8.24
N LYS A 151 28.48 7.77 8.33
CA LYS A 151 29.62 8.67 8.15
C LYS A 151 29.63 9.31 6.76
N ALA A 152 29.38 8.53 5.71
CA ALA A 152 29.31 9.04 4.34
C ALA A 152 28.14 10.04 4.17
N ASP A 153 26.97 9.73 4.72
CA ASP A 153 25.80 10.62 4.65
C ASP A 153 26.03 11.93 5.44
N ILE A 154 26.65 11.86 6.62
CA ILE A 154 27.07 13.05 7.37
C ILE A 154 27.99 13.93 6.52
N GLN A 155 29.00 13.33 5.87
CA GLN A 155 29.93 14.07 5.00
C GLN A 155 29.20 14.74 3.83
N SER A 156 28.26 14.02 3.20
CA SER A 156 27.43 14.55 2.12
C SER A 156 26.59 15.75 2.59
N ARG A 157 25.88 15.62 3.72
CA ARG A 157 25.07 16.70 4.32
C ARG A 157 25.89 17.91 4.73
N VAL A 158 27.10 17.69 5.27
CA VAL A 158 28.02 18.78 5.62
C VAL A 158 28.49 19.51 4.36
N ALA A 159 28.81 18.79 3.29
CA ALA A 159 29.18 19.39 2.02
C ALA A 159 28.02 20.21 1.42
N MET A 160 26.79 19.69 1.45
CA MET A 160 25.60 20.40 0.98
C MET A 160 25.30 21.65 1.82
N ALA A 161 25.31 21.52 3.16
CA ALA A 161 25.09 22.66 4.06
C ALA A 161 26.15 23.76 3.87
N SER A 162 27.40 23.37 3.58
CA SER A 162 28.48 24.32 3.29
C SER A 162 28.35 24.98 1.93
N ALA A 163 27.73 24.31 0.95
CA ALA A 163 27.45 24.87 -0.38
C ALA A 163 26.29 25.87 -0.33
N SER A 164 25.20 25.57 0.39
CA SER A 164 24.06 26.49 0.56
C SER A 164 24.46 27.82 1.21
N LEU A 165 25.37 27.78 2.20
CA LEU A 165 25.92 28.98 2.84
C LEU A 165 26.75 29.87 1.91
N LYS A 166 27.30 29.33 0.81
CA LYS A 166 28.06 30.12 -0.18
C LYS A 166 27.16 30.82 -1.19
N ILE A 167 25.96 30.29 -1.44
CA ILE A 167 25.01 30.83 -2.43
C ILE A 167 24.20 31.99 -1.84
N GLU A 168 23.92 31.98 -0.53
CA GLU A 168 23.20 33.07 0.16
C GLU A 168 24.10 34.28 0.51
N GLY A 169 25.41 34.21 0.22
CA GLY A 169 26.41 35.21 0.58
C GLY A 169 26.96 36.06 -0.58
N GLU A 170 26.46 35.88 -1.81
CA GLU A 170 26.73 36.70 -3.00
C GLU A 170 25.52 37.58 -3.36
#